data_AF-A0A955CIW3-F1
#
_entry.id   AF-A0A955CIW3-F1
#
_cell.length_a   1.000
_cell.length_b   1.000
_cell.length_c   1.000
_cell.angle_alpha   90.00
_cell.angle_beta   90.00
_cell.angle_gamma   90.00
#
_symmetry.space_group_name_H-M   'P 1'
#
loop_
_entity.id
_entity.type
_entity.pdbx_description
1 polymer ?
#
loop_
_entity_poly.entity_id
_entity_poly.type
_entity_poly.pdbx_seq_one_letter_code
_entity_poly.pdbx_strand_id
1 'polypeptide(L)'
;PNLVSFAGSTWMPSYLRALNLLFAWIVLFLSPTAHLVAADSLPEVVIYVANETAPVGEEQTSYDTIIEWLSSEKSPETERIVASLNLDRRQFANAVDLETSVLSLEIPKQPSSGGLVIVTNRLMREGQCLQWKRLQESVERAPLQIDIGHENLILQANPLSRADILADVVAYAAKEFAPQQHHFVLIVKSHGSGSKVITPRLAVRASETSREEILRVARQEVPEDELPLWTDRIGITKPEFVNILQHAVDQYGMHFSLVYLEACNATAHEFSLAELPAHASQLLVIRERANYLNLLYADIVQQQSEDTPFSQSLLEHASEKFVVIGEPTSVRANWPAWKRGVYFLPLVLWVSWMIGRRIAVRNASNRPRNVDAA
;
A
#
# COMPACT_ATOMS: atom_id res chain seq x y z
N PRO A 1 48.11 -25.44 36.69
CA PRO A 1 49.18 -25.40 35.66
C PRO A 1 49.19 -26.69 34.84
N ASN A 2 48.44 -26.71 33.73
CA ASN A 2 48.60 -27.62 32.57
C ASN A 2 47.53 -27.26 31.54
N LEU A 3 47.83 -26.24 30.73
CA LEU A 3 47.14 -25.98 29.47
C LEU A 3 47.86 -26.79 28.39
N VAL A 4 47.19 -27.80 27.86
CA VAL A 4 47.60 -28.50 26.65
C VAL A 4 47.32 -27.55 25.48
N SER A 5 48.37 -26.96 24.92
CA SER A 5 48.28 -26.17 23.70
C SER A 5 48.02 -27.08 22.51
N PHE A 6 46.78 -27.08 22.00
CA PHE A 6 46.47 -27.60 20.67
C PHE A 6 46.89 -26.55 19.62
N ALA A 7 48.21 -26.39 19.44
CA ALA A 7 48.78 -25.69 18.31
C ALA A 7 49.06 -26.74 17.22
N GLY A 8 48.24 -26.78 16.17
CA GLY A 8 48.50 -27.71 15.07
C GLY A 8 47.37 -27.87 14.07
N SER A 9 47.19 -26.90 13.17
CA SER A 9 47.06 -27.18 11.73
C SER A 9 46.99 -25.86 10.94
N THR A 10 48.16 -25.25 10.73
CA THR A 10 48.35 -24.12 9.80
C THR A 10 48.42 -24.55 8.34
N TRP A 11 47.95 -25.75 8.00
CA TRP A 11 47.87 -26.25 6.63
C TRP A 11 46.44 -26.10 6.12
N MET A 12 45.99 -24.85 5.99
CA MET A 12 45.00 -24.57 4.96
C MET A 12 45.81 -24.51 3.67
N PRO A 13 45.68 -25.49 2.76
CA PRO A 13 46.51 -25.56 1.57
C PRO A 13 46.45 -24.24 0.80
N SER A 14 47.59 -23.80 0.28
CA SER A 14 47.75 -22.51 -0.42
C SER A 14 46.68 -22.27 -1.49
N TYR A 15 46.16 -23.35 -2.09
CA TYR A 15 45.08 -23.30 -3.07
C TYR A 15 43.73 -22.83 -2.50
N LEU A 16 43.40 -23.13 -1.24
CA LEU A 16 42.15 -22.66 -0.61
C LEU A 16 42.19 -21.16 -0.28
N ARG A 17 43.36 -20.62 0.07
CA ARG A 17 43.52 -19.16 0.24
C ARG A 17 43.42 -18.44 -1.09
N ALA A 18 44.03 -18.98 -2.15
CA ALA A 18 43.91 -18.43 -3.50
C ALA A 18 42.47 -18.48 -4.01
N LEU A 19 41.73 -19.56 -3.73
CA LEU A 19 40.32 -19.67 -4.10
C LEU A 19 39.44 -18.66 -3.37
N ASN A 20 39.65 -18.46 -2.05
CA ASN A 20 38.91 -17.46 -1.27
C ASN A 20 39.21 -16.03 -1.72
N LEU A 21 40.46 -15.73 -2.08
CA LEU A 21 40.83 -14.42 -2.60
C LEU A 21 40.24 -14.19 -4.00
N LEU A 22 40.28 -15.20 -4.87
CA LEU A 22 39.64 -15.13 -6.19
C LEU A 22 38.13 -14.96 -6.07
N PHE A 23 37.49 -15.66 -5.12
CA PHE A 23 36.05 -15.53 -4.86
C PHE A 23 35.71 -14.13 -4.31
N ALA A 24 36.50 -13.60 -3.38
CA ALA A 24 36.34 -12.23 -2.90
C ALA A 24 36.54 -11.20 -4.04
N TRP A 25 37.50 -11.43 -4.93
CA TRP A 25 37.74 -10.59 -6.11
C TRP A 25 36.59 -10.65 -7.12
N ILE A 26 36.09 -11.85 -7.42
CA ILE A 26 34.92 -12.08 -8.29
C ILE A 26 33.68 -11.42 -7.68
N VAL A 27 33.45 -11.54 -6.37
CA VAL A 27 32.34 -10.88 -5.68
C VAL A 27 32.50 -9.36 -5.72
N LEU A 28 33.71 -8.81 -5.57
CA LEU A 28 33.95 -7.37 -5.64
C LEU A 28 33.86 -6.80 -7.07
N PHE A 29 34.25 -7.55 -8.11
CA PHE A 29 34.27 -7.10 -9.51
C PHE A 29 33.04 -7.46 -10.32
N LEU A 30 32.32 -8.53 -9.96
CA LEU A 30 31.02 -8.90 -10.56
C LEU A 30 29.83 -8.50 -9.71
N SER A 31 30.04 -7.88 -8.54
CA SER A 31 29.04 -6.95 -8.02
C SER A 31 29.01 -5.82 -9.03
N PRO A 32 27.96 -5.70 -9.87
CA PRO A 32 27.85 -4.51 -10.67
C PRO A 32 27.83 -3.38 -9.65
N THR A 33 28.81 -2.49 -9.70
CA THR A 33 28.59 -1.10 -9.34
C THR A 33 27.58 -0.58 -10.35
N ALA A 34 26.35 -1.09 -10.25
CA ALA A 34 25.16 -0.46 -10.74
C ALA A 34 24.94 0.73 -9.81
N HIS A 35 25.86 1.69 -9.87
CA HIS A 35 25.45 3.06 -10.02
C HIS A 35 24.77 3.14 -11.40
N LEU A 36 23.64 2.44 -11.55
CA LEU A 36 22.55 2.98 -12.32
C LEU A 36 22.40 4.36 -11.72
N VAL A 37 22.80 5.36 -12.51
CA VAL A 37 22.41 6.74 -12.29
C VAL A 37 20.91 6.65 -12.03
N ALA A 38 20.51 6.63 -10.76
CA ALA A 38 19.14 6.80 -10.37
C ALA A 38 18.82 8.14 -11.00
N ALA A 39 18.04 8.13 -12.08
CA ALA A 39 17.52 9.36 -12.63
C ALA A 39 16.90 10.06 -11.43
N ASP A 40 17.49 11.18 -11.00
CA ASP A 40 17.17 11.87 -9.74
C ASP A 40 15.64 11.90 -9.62
N SER A 41 15.08 10.99 -8.82
CA SER A 41 13.64 10.89 -8.70
C SER A 41 13.23 12.12 -7.93
N LEU A 42 12.38 12.96 -8.54
CA LEU A 42 11.86 14.14 -7.88
C LEU A 42 11.26 13.75 -6.52
N PRO A 43 11.43 14.58 -5.47
CA PRO A 43 10.90 14.27 -4.16
C PRO A 43 9.38 14.07 -4.22
N GLU A 44 8.88 13.14 -3.42
CA GLU A 44 7.49 12.72 -3.48
C GLU A 44 6.61 13.51 -2.50
N VAL A 45 5.47 13.97 -2.99
CA VAL A 45 4.41 14.58 -2.16
C VAL A 45 3.33 13.53 -1.94
N VAL A 46 3.09 13.20 -0.67
CA VAL A 46 2.04 12.26 -0.29
C VAL A 46 0.71 13.00 -0.13
N ILE A 47 -0.28 12.64 -0.93
CA ILE A 47 -1.65 13.12 -0.82
C ILE A 47 -2.48 11.97 -0.22
N TYR A 48 -2.82 12.06 1.06
CA TYR A 48 -3.66 11.09 1.74
C TYR A 48 -5.10 11.60 1.84
N VAL A 49 -6.02 10.86 1.23
CA VAL A 49 -7.45 11.16 1.22
C VAL A 49 -8.19 10.02 1.91
N ALA A 50 -8.84 10.31 3.04
CA ALA A 50 -9.67 9.34 3.74
C ALA A 50 -11.14 9.77 3.75
N ASN A 51 -12.00 8.99 3.12
CA ASN A 51 -13.46 9.16 3.21
C ASN A 51 -13.97 8.30 4.38
N GLU A 52 -13.58 8.68 5.60
CA GLU A 52 -13.93 7.94 6.81
C GLU A 52 -15.40 8.08 7.16
N THR A 53 -15.96 7.03 7.78
CA THR A 53 -17.32 7.09 8.33
C THR A 53 -17.32 7.84 9.66
N ALA A 54 -17.57 9.15 9.59
CA ALA A 54 -17.66 10.05 10.73
C ALA A 54 -18.94 10.90 10.67
N PRO A 55 -20.11 10.26 10.83
CA PRO A 55 -21.40 10.94 10.68
C PRO A 55 -21.63 11.99 11.76
N VAL A 56 -22.33 13.07 11.38
CA VAL A 56 -22.63 14.22 12.25
C VAL A 56 -24.05 14.72 12.01
N GLY A 57 -24.64 15.40 12.99
CA GLY A 57 -25.95 16.05 12.86
C GLY A 57 -27.05 15.09 12.38
N GLU A 58 -27.76 15.47 11.32
CA GLU A 58 -28.85 14.68 10.74
C GLU A 58 -28.40 13.35 10.11
N GLU A 59 -27.15 13.26 9.64
CA GLU A 59 -26.60 12.00 9.14
C GLU A 59 -26.44 11.00 10.29
N GLN A 60 -25.96 11.45 11.46
CA GLN A 60 -25.85 10.60 12.66
C GLN A 60 -27.23 10.05 13.05
N THR A 61 -28.26 10.89 13.07
CA THR A 61 -29.64 10.47 13.34
C THR A 61 -30.15 9.45 12.32
N SER A 62 -29.85 9.65 11.04
CA SER A 62 -30.21 8.70 9.97
C SER A 62 -29.52 7.36 10.18
N TYR A 63 -28.23 7.38 10.53
CA TYR A 63 -27.42 6.18 10.79
C TYR A 63 -27.99 5.38 11.97
N ASP A 64 -28.32 6.05 13.08
CA ASP A 64 -28.88 5.41 14.27
C ASP A 64 -30.27 4.81 14.00
N THR A 65 -31.11 5.52 13.25
CA THR A 65 -32.44 5.05 12.86
C THR A 65 -32.37 3.79 11.99
N ILE A 66 -31.47 3.76 11.01
CA ILE A 66 -31.27 2.59 10.14
C ILE A 66 -30.74 1.39 10.96
N ILE A 67 -29.83 1.62 11.90
CA ILE A 67 -29.36 0.58 12.84
C ILE A 67 -30.52 0.05 13.68
N GLU A 68 -31.39 0.92 14.20
CA GLU A 68 -32.56 0.53 15.00
C GLU A 68 -33.52 -0.35 14.18
N TRP A 69 -33.81 0.05 12.93
CA TRP A 69 -34.64 -0.72 12.02
C TRP A 69 -34.08 -2.13 11.78
N LEU A 70 -32.79 -2.24 11.44
CA LEU A 70 -32.11 -3.52 11.26
C LEU A 70 -32.13 -4.39 12.53
N SER A 71 -31.94 -3.76 13.69
CA SER A 71 -31.92 -4.44 15.00
C SER A 71 -33.29 -5.00 15.39
N SER A 72 -34.37 -4.48 14.84
CA SER A 72 -35.74 -4.93 15.14
C SER A 72 -36.06 -6.33 14.59
N GLU A 73 -35.33 -6.83 13.60
CA GLU A 73 -35.64 -8.11 12.93
C GLU A 73 -34.97 -9.35 13.56
N LYS A 74 -33.99 -9.21 14.46
CA LYS A 74 -33.32 -10.33 15.19
C LYS A 74 -32.99 -11.55 14.31
N SER A 75 -32.49 -11.32 13.10
CA SER A 75 -31.97 -12.37 12.22
C SER A 75 -30.44 -12.38 12.28
N PRO A 76 -29.76 -13.53 12.06
CA PRO A 76 -28.30 -13.58 11.98
C PRO A 76 -27.72 -12.64 10.91
N GLU A 77 -28.47 -12.37 9.84
CA GLU A 77 -28.11 -11.45 8.76
C GLU A 77 -28.10 -10.01 9.25
N THR A 78 -29.21 -9.54 9.84
CA THR A 78 -29.32 -8.16 10.32
C THR A 78 -28.41 -7.90 11.52
N GLU A 79 -28.20 -8.88 12.41
CA GLU A 79 -27.24 -8.78 13.50
C GLU A 79 -25.81 -8.57 12.98
N ARG A 80 -25.40 -9.30 11.93
CA ARG A 80 -24.09 -9.12 11.29
C ARG A 80 -23.94 -7.73 10.65
N ILE A 81 -24.98 -7.23 10.00
CA ILE A 81 -24.98 -5.88 9.39
C ILE A 81 -24.87 -4.81 10.48
N VAL A 82 -25.69 -4.89 11.54
CA VAL A 82 -25.67 -3.97 12.68
C VAL A 82 -24.32 -3.98 13.38
N ALA A 83 -23.75 -5.16 13.62
CA ALA A 83 -22.41 -5.29 14.19
C ALA A 83 -21.36 -4.63 13.29
N SER A 84 -21.44 -4.82 11.98
CA SER A 84 -20.54 -4.21 11.01
C SER A 84 -20.66 -2.69 10.97
N LEU A 85 -21.87 -2.12 10.96
CA LEU A 85 -22.09 -0.66 10.97
C LEU A 85 -21.58 -0.02 12.28
N ASN A 86 -21.84 -0.66 13.42
CA ASN A 86 -21.33 -0.19 14.72
C ASN A 86 -19.80 -0.32 14.86
N LEU A 87 -19.21 -1.32 14.21
CA LEU A 87 -17.77 -1.47 14.13
C LEU A 87 -17.18 -0.35 13.28
N ASP A 88 -17.74 -0.11 12.09
CA ASP A 88 -17.28 0.87 11.11
C ASP A 88 -17.27 2.29 11.67
N ARG A 89 -18.38 2.73 12.28
CA ARG A 89 -18.51 4.04 12.94
C ARG A 89 -17.42 4.33 13.97
N ARG A 90 -16.82 3.28 14.57
CA ARG A 90 -15.76 3.42 15.59
C ARG A 90 -14.37 3.18 15.01
N GLN A 91 -14.19 2.07 14.31
CA GLN A 91 -12.87 1.60 13.90
C GLN A 91 -12.34 2.34 12.68
N PHE A 92 -13.19 2.82 11.77
CA PHE A 92 -12.71 3.54 10.60
C PHE A 92 -12.09 4.88 11.02
N ALA A 93 -12.81 5.70 11.78
CA ALA A 93 -12.27 6.98 12.27
C ALA A 93 -10.99 6.78 13.09
N ASN A 94 -10.94 5.78 13.99
CA ASN A 94 -9.74 5.48 14.77
C ASN A 94 -8.55 5.03 13.91
N ALA A 95 -8.79 4.24 12.86
CA ALA A 95 -7.74 3.82 11.94
C ALA A 95 -7.18 5.02 11.16
N VAL A 96 -8.05 5.93 10.72
CA VAL A 96 -7.64 7.18 10.07
C VAL A 96 -6.87 8.08 11.04
N ASP A 97 -7.30 8.21 12.29
CA ASP A 97 -6.56 8.96 13.32
C ASP A 97 -5.14 8.39 13.54
N LEU A 98 -5.02 7.06 13.58
CA LEU A 98 -3.73 6.40 13.69
C LEU A 98 -2.85 6.65 12.46
N GLU A 99 -3.37 6.42 11.26
CA GLU A 99 -2.62 6.60 10.01
C GLU A 99 -2.20 8.05 9.79
N THR A 100 -3.09 9.01 10.03
CA THR A 100 -2.78 10.44 9.92
C THR A 100 -1.71 10.87 10.93
N SER A 101 -1.77 10.37 12.16
CA SER A 101 -0.73 10.62 13.18
C SER A 101 0.63 10.07 12.75
N VAL A 102 0.64 8.83 12.24
CA VAL A 102 1.86 8.16 11.76
C VAL A 102 2.45 8.88 10.55
N LEU A 103 1.64 9.17 9.53
CA LEU A 103 2.10 9.89 8.34
C LEU A 103 2.62 11.27 8.70
N SER A 104 1.94 11.97 9.61
CA SER A 104 2.36 13.30 10.06
C SER A 104 3.68 13.28 10.83
N LEU A 105 3.97 12.19 11.53
CA LEU A 105 5.22 12.04 12.27
C LEU A 105 6.37 11.55 11.37
N GLU A 106 6.11 10.60 10.49
CA GLU A 106 7.16 9.84 9.81
C GLU A 106 7.53 10.40 8.43
N ILE A 107 6.57 10.94 7.66
CA ILE A 107 6.85 11.51 6.33
C ILE A 107 7.84 12.69 6.39
N PRO A 108 7.75 13.63 7.36
CA PRO A 108 8.73 14.73 7.47
C PRO A 108 10.17 14.29 7.72
N LYS A 109 10.38 13.07 8.22
CA LYS A 109 11.72 12.53 8.51
C LYS A 109 12.40 11.92 7.28
N GLN A 110 11.67 11.74 6.18
CA GLN A 110 12.17 11.04 5.00
C GLN A 110 12.93 11.99 4.05
N PRO A 111 14.19 11.70 3.68
CA PRO A 111 14.98 12.54 2.77
C PRO A 111 14.35 12.71 1.38
N SER A 112 13.66 11.67 0.90
CA SER A 112 12.98 11.64 -0.41
C SER A 112 11.60 12.31 -0.40
N SER A 113 11.10 12.75 0.76
CA SER A 113 9.82 13.43 0.86
C SER A 113 9.91 14.90 0.44
N GLY A 114 8.97 15.33 -0.40
CA GLY A 114 8.77 16.72 -0.82
C GLY A 114 7.64 17.40 -0.06
N GLY A 115 6.66 16.63 0.42
CA GLY A 115 5.49 17.18 1.09
C GLY A 115 4.47 16.14 1.55
N LEU A 116 3.51 16.61 2.31
CA LEU A 116 2.36 15.84 2.79
C LEU A 116 1.12 16.72 2.76
N VAL A 117 0.02 16.17 2.24
CA VAL A 117 -1.33 16.73 2.33
C VAL A 117 -2.25 15.62 2.84
N ILE A 118 -2.91 15.84 3.97
CA ILE A 118 -3.88 14.92 4.55
C ILE A 118 -5.25 15.59 4.54
N VAL A 119 -6.21 14.92 3.91
CA VAL A 119 -7.60 15.35 3.86
C VAL A 119 -8.50 14.21 4.33
N THR A 120 -9.39 14.50 5.28
CA THR A 120 -10.41 13.57 5.76
C THR A 120 -11.78 14.24 5.75
N ASN A 121 -12.87 13.49 5.85
CA ASN A 121 -14.21 14.08 5.91
C ASN A 121 -14.36 15.06 7.07
N ARG A 122 -13.77 14.77 8.24
CA ARG A 122 -13.75 15.70 9.38
C ARG A 122 -13.01 17.00 9.06
N LEU A 123 -11.81 16.92 8.50
CA LEU A 123 -11.01 18.11 8.15
C LEU A 123 -11.69 18.97 7.08
N MET A 124 -12.29 18.34 6.05
CA MET A 124 -13.05 19.05 5.02
C MET A 124 -14.22 19.85 5.59
N ARG A 125 -14.96 19.29 6.56
CA ARG A 125 -16.06 20.00 7.23
C ARG A 125 -15.59 21.19 8.08
N GLU A 126 -14.34 21.17 8.51
CA GLU A 126 -13.70 22.28 9.21
C GLU A 126 -13.10 23.31 8.22
N GLY A 127 -13.17 23.07 6.91
CA GLY A 127 -12.55 23.91 5.88
C GLY A 127 -11.02 23.85 5.95
N GLN A 128 -10.46 22.70 6.33
CA GLN A 128 -9.04 22.53 6.62
C GLN A 128 -8.46 21.24 5.99
N CYS A 129 -7.14 21.20 5.91
CA CYS A 129 -6.35 19.98 5.73
C CYS A 129 -5.14 20.00 6.69
N LEU A 130 -4.45 18.87 6.84
CA LEU A 130 -3.10 18.90 7.41
C LEU A 130 -2.10 18.97 6.27
N GLN A 131 -1.06 19.78 6.43
CA GLN A 131 -0.06 20.00 5.42
C GLN A 131 1.33 20.07 6.04
N TRP A 132 2.30 19.52 5.32
CA TRP A 132 3.71 19.75 5.56
C TRP A 132 4.44 19.94 4.24
N LYS A 133 5.31 20.95 4.21
CA LYS A 133 6.23 21.23 3.12
C LYS A 133 7.64 20.91 3.58
N ARG A 134 8.47 20.43 2.66
CA ARG A 134 9.90 20.25 2.92
C ARG A 134 10.49 21.53 3.54
N LEU A 135 11.31 21.35 4.58
CA LEU A 135 11.92 22.40 5.41
C LEU A 135 11.03 22.99 6.51
N GLN A 136 9.74 22.61 6.61
CA GLN A 136 8.94 22.92 7.81
C GLN A 136 9.29 21.98 8.96
N GLU A 137 9.22 22.49 10.19
CA GLU A 137 9.54 21.72 11.40
C GLU A 137 8.46 20.67 11.73
N SER A 138 7.20 20.95 11.40
CA SER A 138 6.08 20.11 11.77
C SER A 138 4.93 20.22 10.78
N VAL A 139 4.00 19.25 10.85
CA VAL A 139 2.74 19.29 10.10
C VAL A 139 1.80 20.29 10.74
N GLU A 140 1.20 21.14 9.91
CA GLU A 140 0.32 22.22 10.33
C GLU A 140 -1.08 22.06 9.75
N ARG A 141 -2.07 22.68 10.39
CA ARG A 141 -3.41 22.85 9.80
C ARG A 141 -3.37 23.99 8.80
N ALA A 142 -3.74 23.71 7.56
CA ALA A 142 -3.85 24.70 6.50
C ALA A 142 -5.32 24.89 6.11
N PRO A 143 -5.74 26.11 5.73
CA PRO A 143 -7.08 26.35 5.23
C PRO A 143 -7.26 25.69 3.86
N LEU A 144 -8.36 24.97 3.69
CA LEU A 144 -8.76 24.34 2.44
C LEU A 144 -10.10 24.96 2.01
N GLN A 145 -10.02 25.99 1.18
CA GLN A 145 -11.18 26.78 0.73
C GLN A 145 -11.94 26.07 -0.40
N ILE A 146 -12.57 24.94 -0.08
CA ILE A 146 -13.43 24.18 -1.00
C ILE A 146 -14.87 24.27 -0.48
N ASP A 147 -15.81 24.61 -1.35
CA ASP A 147 -17.23 24.64 -0.99
C ASP A 147 -17.79 23.21 -0.90
N ILE A 148 -17.96 22.75 0.33
CA ILE A 148 -18.53 21.43 0.62
C ILE A 148 -20.06 21.43 0.71
N GLY A 149 -20.71 22.59 0.55
CA GLY A 149 -22.17 22.71 0.58
C GLY A 149 -22.82 21.75 -0.41
N HIS A 150 -23.86 21.05 0.03
CA HIS A 150 -24.61 20.11 -0.81
C HIS A 150 -26.02 19.88 -0.24
N GLU A 151 -27.03 19.75 -1.12
CA GLU A 151 -28.43 19.51 -0.71
C GLU A 151 -28.62 18.10 -0.12
N ASN A 152 -27.90 17.11 -0.66
CA ASN A 152 -27.83 15.77 -0.08
C ASN A 152 -26.92 15.77 1.15
N LEU A 153 -27.51 15.57 2.33
CA LEU A 153 -26.81 15.61 3.61
C LEU A 153 -25.78 14.49 3.80
N ILE A 154 -25.94 13.34 3.13
CA ILE A 154 -24.92 12.28 3.13
C ILE A 154 -23.66 12.80 2.44
N LEU A 155 -23.81 13.47 1.30
CA LEU A 155 -22.69 14.08 0.58
C LEU A 155 -22.11 15.30 1.30
N GLN A 156 -22.94 16.06 2.03
CA GLN A 156 -22.45 17.14 2.88
C GLN A 156 -21.58 16.61 4.03
N ALA A 157 -21.98 15.48 4.61
CA ALA A 157 -21.22 14.87 5.70
C ALA A 157 -20.04 14.02 5.21
N ASN A 158 -20.09 13.50 3.99
CA ASN A 158 -19.00 12.75 3.34
C ASN A 158 -18.52 13.49 2.08
N PRO A 159 -17.97 14.71 2.19
CA PRO A 159 -17.64 15.53 1.03
C PRO A 159 -16.62 14.86 0.10
N LEU A 160 -15.74 14.01 0.62
CA LEU A 160 -14.77 13.27 -0.19
C LEU A 160 -15.39 12.19 -1.07
N SER A 161 -16.68 11.88 -0.88
CA SER A 161 -17.46 11.02 -1.79
C SER A 161 -17.93 11.75 -3.06
N ARG A 162 -17.59 13.03 -3.23
CA ARG A 162 -17.94 13.82 -4.42
C ARG A 162 -16.73 14.01 -5.34
N ALA A 163 -16.95 13.79 -6.63
CA ALA A 163 -15.89 13.84 -7.65
C ALA A 163 -15.27 15.24 -7.79
N ASP A 164 -16.09 16.29 -7.74
CA ASP A 164 -15.65 17.69 -7.79
C ASP A 164 -14.75 18.05 -6.60
N ILE A 165 -15.13 17.63 -5.39
CA ILE A 165 -14.32 17.86 -4.18
C ILE A 165 -12.97 17.15 -4.26
N LEU A 166 -12.93 15.89 -4.72
CA LEU A 166 -11.66 15.18 -4.90
C LEU A 166 -10.78 15.87 -5.95
N ALA A 167 -11.36 16.35 -7.05
CA ALA A 167 -10.64 17.12 -8.05
C ALA A 167 -10.03 18.40 -7.46
N ASP A 168 -10.79 19.13 -6.64
CA ASP A 168 -10.32 20.33 -5.97
C ASP A 168 -9.21 20.04 -4.94
N VAL A 169 -9.26 18.90 -4.24
CA VAL A 169 -8.18 18.45 -3.34
C VAL A 169 -6.90 18.16 -4.11
N VAL A 170 -6.99 17.47 -5.25
CA VAL A 170 -5.82 17.18 -6.11
C VAL A 170 -5.27 18.49 -6.71
N ALA A 171 -6.15 19.39 -7.16
CA ALA A 171 -5.78 20.72 -7.64
C ALA A 171 -5.12 21.58 -6.55
N TYR A 172 -5.58 21.48 -5.30
CA TYR A 172 -4.95 22.13 -4.15
C TYR A 172 -3.52 21.64 -3.98
N ALA A 173 -3.28 20.32 -3.97
CA ALA A 173 -1.94 19.77 -3.86
C ALA A 173 -1.02 20.23 -5.01
N ALA A 174 -1.52 20.31 -6.24
CA ALA A 174 -0.75 20.79 -7.39
C ALA A 174 -0.37 22.28 -7.30
N LYS A 175 -1.21 23.11 -6.67
CA LYS A 175 -0.92 24.53 -6.42
C LYS A 175 0.10 24.71 -5.29
N GLU A 176 0.00 23.89 -4.25
CA GLU A 176 0.88 23.95 -3.08
C GLU A 176 2.27 23.36 -3.34
N PHE A 177 2.37 22.41 -4.27
CA PHE A 177 3.60 21.69 -4.61
C PHE A 177 3.79 21.70 -6.13
N ALA A 178 4.84 22.39 -6.60
CA ALA A 178 5.11 22.54 -8.03
C ALA A 178 5.32 21.18 -8.73
N PRO A 179 4.47 20.78 -9.70
CA PRO A 179 4.58 19.46 -10.34
C PRO A 179 5.86 19.23 -11.14
N GLN A 180 6.58 20.29 -11.53
CA GLN A 180 7.88 20.19 -12.20
C GLN A 180 9.03 19.83 -11.23
N GLN A 181 8.77 19.89 -9.93
CA GLN A 181 9.75 19.65 -8.86
C GLN A 181 9.38 18.46 -7.98
N HIS A 182 8.20 17.87 -8.19
CA HIS A 182 7.67 16.82 -7.34
C HIS A 182 6.99 15.73 -8.16
N HIS A 183 7.09 14.50 -7.67
CA HIS A 183 6.13 13.47 -8.02
C HIS A 183 5.10 13.33 -6.91
N PHE A 184 3.97 12.70 -7.20
CA PHE A 184 2.85 12.57 -6.27
C PHE A 184 2.55 11.12 -5.96
N VAL A 185 2.24 10.85 -4.70
CA VAL A 185 1.69 9.58 -4.24
C VAL A 185 0.29 9.86 -3.71
N LEU A 186 -0.74 9.40 -4.43
CA LEU A 186 -2.12 9.55 -3.99
C LEU A 186 -2.56 8.29 -3.25
N ILE A 187 -2.88 8.41 -1.96
CA ILE A 187 -3.43 7.34 -1.14
C ILE A 187 -4.91 7.65 -0.89
N VAL A 188 -5.79 6.74 -1.30
CA VAL A 188 -7.22 6.83 -1.08
C VAL A 188 -7.65 5.72 -0.14
N LYS A 189 -8.25 6.09 0.99
CA LYS A 189 -8.86 5.16 1.94
C LYS A 189 -10.37 5.39 1.98
N SER A 190 -11.15 4.39 1.59
CA SER A 190 -12.61 4.52 1.57
C SER A 190 -13.32 3.16 1.62
N HIS A 191 -14.64 3.19 1.83
CA HIS A 191 -15.47 2.10 1.32
C HIS A 191 -15.45 2.15 -0.21
N GLY A 192 -15.57 0.98 -0.83
CA GLY A 192 -15.63 0.83 -2.28
C GLY A 192 -16.72 -0.16 -2.69
N SER A 193 -17.07 -0.13 -3.97
CA SER A 193 -17.94 -1.12 -4.61
C SER A 193 -17.31 -1.56 -5.92
N GLY A 194 -17.96 -2.47 -6.65
CA GLY A 194 -17.45 -2.85 -7.98
C GLY A 194 -17.36 -1.65 -8.94
N SER A 195 -18.28 -0.69 -8.84
CA SER A 195 -18.34 0.48 -9.73
C SER A 195 -17.67 1.74 -9.16
N LYS A 196 -17.35 1.78 -7.86
CA LYS A 196 -16.91 3.00 -7.16
C LYS A 196 -15.63 2.81 -6.37
N VAL A 197 -14.73 3.79 -6.47
CA VAL A 197 -13.50 3.84 -5.66
C VAL A 197 -13.71 4.43 -4.28
N ILE A 198 -14.68 5.33 -4.15
CA ILE A 198 -14.97 6.07 -2.92
C ILE A 198 -16.48 6.13 -2.80
N THR A 199 -17.02 5.61 -1.71
CA THR A 199 -18.46 5.71 -1.39
C THR A 199 -18.63 5.87 0.11
N PRO A 200 -19.67 6.55 0.60
CA PRO A 200 -20.02 6.49 2.01
C PRO A 200 -20.47 5.07 2.39
N ARG A 201 -20.47 4.77 3.69
CA ARG A 201 -20.96 3.47 4.19
C ARG A 201 -22.46 3.29 4.00
N LEU A 202 -23.22 4.35 4.24
CA LEU A 202 -24.66 4.41 3.98
C LEU A 202 -24.90 5.46 2.91
N ALA A 203 -25.65 5.07 1.88
CA ALA A 203 -25.98 5.93 0.75
C ALA A 203 -27.46 6.39 0.77
N VAL A 204 -28.17 6.18 1.88
CA VAL A 204 -29.57 6.57 2.06
C VAL A 204 -29.84 7.17 3.43
N ARG A 205 -30.73 8.16 3.47
CA ARG A 205 -31.22 8.76 4.71
C ARG A 205 -32.45 8.01 5.20
N ALA A 206 -32.63 7.96 6.51
CA ALA A 206 -33.84 7.37 7.09
C ALA A 206 -35.13 8.07 6.61
N SER A 207 -35.07 9.35 6.27
CA SER A 207 -36.21 10.09 5.72
C SER A 207 -36.55 9.77 4.24
N GLU A 208 -35.67 9.06 3.54
CA GLU A 208 -35.79 8.76 2.10
C GLU A 208 -36.08 7.28 1.80
N THR A 209 -36.16 6.46 2.83
CA THR A 209 -36.46 5.04 2.74
C THR A 209 -37.40 4.62 3.87
N SER A 210 -37.73 3.34 3.95
CA SER A 210 -38.53 2.78 5.03
C SER A 210 -37.81 1.63 5.69
N ARG A 211 -38.24 1.31 6.92
CA ARG A 211 -37.80 0.12 7.64
C ARG A 211 -37.95 -1.13 6.76
N GLU A 212 -39.12 -1.33 6.16
CA GLU A 212 -39.43 -2.51 5.36
C GLU A 212 -38.53 -2.63 4.14
N GLU A 213 -38.19 -1.51 3.48
CA GLU A 213 -37.27 -1.51 2.34
C GLU A 213 -35.83 -1.87 2.77
N ILE A 214 -35.33 -1.26 3.86
CA ILE A 214 -34.02 -1.59 4.42
C ILE A 214 -33.92 -3.07 4.79
N LEU A 215 -34.94 -3.62 5.45
CA LEU A 215 -34.96 -5.03 5.84
C LEU A 215 -35.05 -5.97 4.63
N ARG A 216 -35.82 -5.61 3.60
CA ARG A 216 -35.89 -6.38 2.34
C ARG A 216 -34.53 -6.43 1.64
N VAL A 217 -33.81 -5.31 1.58
CA VAL A 217 -32.44 -5.26 1.05
C VAL A 217 -31.47 -6.08 1.91
N ALA A 218 -31.53 -5.92 3.24
CA ALA A 218 -30.67 -6.64 4.18
C ALA A 218 -30.80 -8.17 4.08
N ARG A 219 -32.01 -8.65 3.77
CA ARG A 219 -32.32 -10.07 3.57
C ARG A 219 -32.00 -10.60 2.18
N GLN A 220 -31.49 -9.76 1.29
CA GLN A 220 -31.25 -10.12 -0.12
C GLN A 220 -32.53 -10.59 -0.83
N GLU A 221 -33.68 -10.06 -0.42
CA GLU A 221 -34.99 -10.35 -1.05
C GLU A 221 -35.24 -9.48 -2.30
N VAL A 222 -34.31 -8.59 -2.63
CA VAL A 222 -34.36 -7.73 -3.81
C VAL A 222 -33.28 -8.19 -4.81
N PRO A 223 -33.66 -8.58 -6.04
CA PRO A 223 -32.71 -8.82 -7.12
C PRO A 223 -31.76 -7.64 -7.34
N GLU A 224 -30.55 -7.90 -7.83
CA GLU A 224 -29.53 -6.86 -8.03
C GLU A 224 -29.99 -5.75 -8.98
N ASP A 225 -30.77 -6.09 -10.01
CA ASP A 225 -31.36 -5.17 -10.99
C ASP A 225 -32.60 -4.41 -10.46
N GLU A 226 -33.16 -4.83 -9.33
CA GLU A 226 -34.29 -4.21 -8.65
C GLU A 226 -33.90 -3.46 -7.37
N LEU A 227 -32.59 -3.39 -7.04
CA LEU A 227 -32.12 -2.73 -5.84
C LEU A 227 -32.60 -1.26 -5.81
N PRO A 228 -33.01 -0.75 -4.64
CA PRO A 228 -33.43 0.64 -4.52
C PRO A 228 -32.34 1.57 -5.04
N LEU A 229 -32.75 2.62 -5.74
CA LEU A 229 -31.82 3.53 -6.42
C LEU A 229 -30.71 4.07 -5.51
N TRP A 230 -30.95 4.19 -4.21
CA TRP A 230 -29.97 4.69 -3.25
C TRP A 230 -28.82 3.72 -2.94
N THR A 231 -28.89 2.43 -3.27
CA THR A 231 -27.86 1.44 -2.88
C THR A 231 -26.51 1.61 -3.58
N ASP A 232 -26.48 2.25 -4.76
CA ASP A 232 -25.25 2.51 -5.51
C ASP A 232 -25.25 3.92 -6.15
N ARG A 233 -25.92 4.89 -5.54
CA ARG A 233 -26.05 6.24 -6.13
C ARG A 233 -24.94 7.22 -5.79
N ILE A 234 -24.33 7.04 -4.62
CA ILE A 234 -23.47 8.05 -4.02
C ILE A 234 -22.02 7.56 -4.04
N GLY A 235 -21.09 8.45 -4.35
CA GLY A 235 -19.67 8.15 -4.41
C GLY A 235 -19.05 8.49 -5.77
N ILE A 236 -17.74 8.26 -5.87
CA ILE A 236 -16.93 8.49 -7.05
C ILE A 236 -16.78 7.17 -7.80
N THR A 237 -17.30 7.13 -9.02
CA THR A 237 -17.16 5.98 -9.90
C THR A 237 -15.71 5.84 -10.38
N LYS A 238 -15.34 4.64 -10.84
CA LYS A 238 -14.00 4.41 -11.41
C LYS A 238 -13.69 5.31 -12.61
N PRO A 239 -14.60 5.53 -13.58
CA PRO A 239 -14.35 6.47 -14.68
C PRO A 239 -14.19 7.91 -14.21
N GLU A 240 -14.99 8.37 -13.24
CA GLU A 240 -14.83 9.72 -12.67
C GLU A 240 -13.47 9.86 -11.99
N PHE A 241 -13.04 8.86 -11.23
CA PHE A 241 -11.73 8.85 -10.58
C PHE A 241 -10.59 8.94 -11.59
N VAL A 242 -10.62 8.13 -12.66
CA VAL A 242 -9.66 8.21 -13.76
C VAL A 242 -9.65 9.59 -14.39
N ASN A 243 -10.82 10.16 -14.67
CA ASN A 243 -10.94 11.48 -15.26
C ASN A 243 -10.35 12.58 -14.35
N ILE A 244 -10.50 12.46 -13.03
CA ILE A 244 -9.88 13.38 -12.07
C ILE A 244 -8.35 13.31 -12.18
N LEU A 245 -7.78 12.10 -12.21
CA LEU A 245 -6.33 11.92 -12.36
C LEU A 245 -5.84 12.45 -13.71
N GLN A 246 -6.54 12.13 -14.80
CA GLN A 246 -6.22 12.60 -16.14
C GLN A 246 -6.27 14.13 -16.21
N HIS A 247 -7.31 14.74 -15.64
CA HIS A 247 -7.42 16.19 -15.56
C HIS A 247 -6.26 16.82 -14.78
N ALA A 248 -5.84 16.20 -13.67
CA ALA A 248 -4.71 16.69 -12.89
C ALA A 248 -3.38 16.63 -13.66
N VAL A 249 -3.18 15.58 -14.45
CA VAL A 249 -2.06 15.43 -15.37
C VAL A 249 -2.10 16.51 -16.45
N ASP A 250 -3.22 16.65 -17.16
CA ASP A 250 -3.34 17.55 -18.30
C ASP A 250 -3.27 19.03 -17.90
N GLN A 251 -3.94 19.38 -16.79
CA GLN A 251 -4.09 20.77 -16.37
C GLN A 251 -2.90 21.28 -15.55
N TYR A 252 -2.30 20.43 -14.71
CA TYR A 252 -1.24 20.83 -13.79
C TYR A 252 0.12 20.21 -14.10
N GLY A 253 0.18 19.22 -14.99
CA GLY A 253 1.42 18.47 -15.27
C GLY A 253 1.83 17.55 -14.12
N MET A 254 0.86 17.07 -13.32
CA MET A 254 1.15 16.13 -12.23
C MET A 254 1.67 14.80 -12.76
N HIS A 255 2.64 14.23 -12.06
CA HIS A 255 3.10 12.87 -12.27
C HIS A 255 2.87 12.05 -11.00
N PHE A 256 2.04 11.01 -11.10
CA PHE A 256 1.74 10.12 -10.00
C PHE A 256 2.71 8.94 -10.02
N SER A 257 3.69 8.91 -9.11
CA SER A 257 4.54 7.73 -8.91
C SER A 257 3.71 6.52 -8.51
N LEU A 258 2.67 6.75 -7.69
CA LEU A 258 1.79 5.71 -7.20
C LEU A 258 0.40 6.28 -6.90
N VAL A 259 -0.63 5.56 -7.35
CA VAL A 259 -2.00 5.70 -6.84
C VAL A 259 -2.31 4.46 -6.02
N TYR A 260 -2.57 4.63 -4.73
CA TYR A 260 -2.89 3.55 -3.81
C TYR A 260 -4.36 3.62 -3.40
N LEU A 261 -5.15 2.63 -3.83
CA LEU A 261 -6.57 2.49 -3.51
C LEU A 261 -6.79 1.42 -2.44
N GLU A 262 -7.00 1.87 -1.21
CA GLU A 262 -7.46 1.08 -0.07
C GLU A 262 -8.99 1.16 0.01
N ALA A 263 -9.66 0.55 -0.97
CA ALA A 263 -11.12 0.50 -1.06
C ALA A 263 -11.60 -0.90 -1.47
N CYS A 264 -12.62 -1.41 -0.76
CA CYS A 264 -13.16 -2.75 -1.01
C CYS A 264 -13.64 -2.91 -2.46
N ASN A 265 -13.46 -4.09 -3.04
CA ASN A 265 -13.94 -4.45 -4.39
C ASN A 265 -13.44 -3.53 -5.51
N ALA A 266 -12.39 -2.73 -5.29
CA ALA A 266 -11.84 -1.86 -6.32
C ALA A 266 -11.33 -2.64 -7.55
N THR A 267 -11.07 -3.95 -7.41
CA THR A 267 -10.75 -4.86 -8.52
C THR A 267 -11.96 -5.46 -9.25
N ALA A 268 -13.16 -5.48 -8.67
CA ALA A 268 -14.34 -6.00 -9.39
C ALA A 268 -14.73 -5.00 -10.48
N HIS A 269 -14.77 -5.40 -11.76
CA HIS A 269 -14.75 -4.47 -12.92
C HIS A 269 -13.44 -3.68 -12.99
N GLU A 270 -12.34 -4.43 -13.10
CA GLU A 270 -10.94 -4.00 -13.01
C GLU A 270 -10.66 -2.68 -13.73
N PHE A 271 -9.87 -1.80 -13.09
CA PHE A 271 -9.13 -0.77 -13.80
C PHE A 271 -8.28 -1.46 -14.85
N SER A 272 -8.50 -1.16 -16.13
CA SER A 272 -7.54 -1.58 -17.14
C SER A 272 -6.29 -0.68 -17.03
N LEU A 273 -5.10 -1.25 -17.23
CA LEU A 273 -3.87 -0.46 -17.25
C LEU A 273 -3.92 0.63 -18.34
N ALA A 274 -4.69 0.41 -19.40
CA ALA A 274 -4.94 1.39 -20.46
C ALA A 274 -5.89 2.53 -20.05
N GLU A 275 -6.59 2.41 -18.92
CA GLU A 275 -7.43 3.46 -18.35
C GLU A 275 -6.66 4.39 -17.41
N LEU A 276 -5.47 4.01 -16.95
CA LEU A 276 -4.65 4.92 -16.15
C LEU A 276 -4.06 6.03 -17.04
N PRO A 277 -3.99 7.27 -16.54
CA PRO A 277 -3.28 8.34 -17.23
C PRO A 277 -1.84 7.95 -17.52
N ALA A 278 -1.28 8.38 -18.65
CA ALA A 278 0.09 8.06 -19.05
C ALA A 278 1.17 8.47 -18.01
N HIS A 279 0.84 9.43 -17.14
CA HIS A 279 1.69 9.93 -16.07
C HIS A 279 1.34 9.37 -14.68
N ALA A 280 0.55 8.30 -14.62
CA ALA A 280 0.37 7.48 -13.44
C ALA A 280 1.14 6.16 -13.63
N SER A 281 2.31 6.05 -13.00
CA SER A 281 3.21 4.90 -13.23
C SER A 281 2.58 3.58 -12.77
N GLN A 282 1.96 3.61 -11.58
CA GLN A 282 1.51 2.42 -10.88
C GLN A 282 0.22 2.69 -10.09
N LEU A 283 -0.64 1.69 -10.07
CA LEU A 283 -1.84 1.62 -9.28
C LEU A 283 -1.75 0.41 -8.35
N LEU A 284 -1.75 0.65 -7.04
CA LEU A 284 -1.84 -0.38 -6.01
C LEU A 284 -3.28 -0.49 -5.54
N VAL A 285 -3.91 -1.65 -5.72
CA VAL A 285 -5.34 -1.87 -5.39
C VAL A 285 -5.47 -3.08 -4.49
N ILE A 286 -6.36 -3.03 -3.50
CA ILE A 286 -6.69 -4.21 -2.72
C ILE A 286 -7.62 -5.18 -3.49
N ARG A 287 -7.26 -6.48 -3.54
CA ARG A 287 -8.05 -7.55 -4.17
C ARG A 287 -9.31 -7.89 -3.40
N GLU A 288 -9.16 -7.92 -2.08
CA GLU A 288 -10.16 -8.45 -1.17
C GLU A 288 -10.85 -7.32 -0.38
N ARG A 289 -11.43 -7.68 0.76
CA ARG A 289 -11.95 -6.70 1.72
C ARG A 289 -10.81 -5.89 2.31
N ALA A 290 -10.92 -4.57 2.24
CA ALA A 290 -10.11 -3.66 3.03
C ALA A 290 -10.47 -3.83 4.51
N ASN A 291 -9.49 -4.24 5.31
CA ASN A 291 -9.59 -4.07 6.76
C ASN A 291 -9.43 -2.58 7.10
N TYR A 292 -9.76 -2.17 8.32
CA TYR A 292 -9.55 -0.77 8.72
C TYR A 292 -8.07 -0.35 8.71
N LEU A 293 -7.15 -1.30 8.95
CA LEU A 293 -5.70 -1.10 8.83
C LEU A 293 -5.15 -2.24 7.97
N ASN A 294 -4.69 -1.94 6.75
CA ASN A 294 -4.05 -2.94 5.88
C ASN A 294 -2.54 -2.77 5.76
N LEU A 295 -2.02 -1.55 5.95
CA LEU A 295 -0.58 -1.24 5.99
C LEU A 295 -0.27 -0.44 7.24
N LEU A 296 0.86 -0.77 7.88
CA LEU A 296 1.39 0.00 8.99
C LEU A 296 2.42 0.99 8.43
N TYR A 297 1.99 2.21 8.11
CA TYR A 297 2.89 3.21 7.50
C TYR A 297 4.15 3.46 8.33
N ALA A 298 4.09 3.31 9.66
CA ALA A 298 5.25 3.44 10.52
C ALA A 298 6.34 2.43 10.17
N ASP A 299 5.95 1.17 9.95
CA ASP A 299 6.89 0.09 9.61
C ASP A 299 7.49 0.32 8.22
N ILE A 300 6.67 0.76 7.26
CA ILE A 300 7.09 1.06 5.88
C ILE A 300 8.13 2.17 5.89
N VAL A 301 7.84 3.26 6.61
CA VAL A 301 8.71 4.43 6.65
C VAL A 301 9.97 4.17 7.49
N GLN A 302 9.92 3.33 8.52
CA GLN A 302 11.09 2.94 9.31
C GLN A 302 12.02 1.97 8.57
N GLN A 303 11.50 1.18 7.63
CA GLN A 303 12.27 0.22 6.82
C GLN A 303 12.71 0.79 5.48
N GLN A 304 12.22 1.98 5.11
CA GLN A 304 12.61 2.71 3.91
C GLN A 304 14.09 3.10 3.98
N SER A 305 14.84 2.83 2.91
CA SER A 305 16.22 3.31 2.78
C SER A 305 16.23 4.79 2.34
N GLU A 306 17.30 5.53 2.66
CA GLU A 306 17.41 6.98 2.39
C GLU A 306 17.17 7.33 0.90
N ASP A 307 17.56 6.43 -0.01
CA ASP A 307 17.49 6.62 -1.45
C ASP A 307 16.22 6.00 -2.09
N THR A 308 15.38 5.32 -1.31
CA THR A 308 14.16 4.69 -1.85
C THR A 308 13.00 5.70 -1.81
N PRO A 309 12.26 5.91 -2.90
CA PRO A 309 11.02 6.68 -2.88
C PRO A 309 9.97 6.04 -1.96
N PHE A 310 9.05 6.84 -1.42
CA PHE A 310 7.99 6.35 -0.54
C PHE A 310 7.03 5.43 -1.30
N SER A 311 6.71 5.76 -2.56
CA SER A 311 5.94 4.90 -3.48
C SER A 311 6.53 3.50 -3.60
N GLN A 312 7.84 3.40 -3.80
CA GLN A 312 8.55 2.13 -3.92
C GLN A 312 8.52 1.35 -2.61
N SER A 313 8.68 2.04 -1.47
CA SER A 313 8.61 1.43 -0.14
C SER A 313 7.23 0.85 0.15
N LEU A 314 6.16 1.55 -0.25
CA LEU A 314 4.78 1.03 -0.16
C LEU A 314 4.60 -0.27 -0.95
N LEU A 315 5.16 -0.35 -2.16
CA LEU A 315 5.05 -1.53 -3.02
C LEU A 315 5.83 -2.73 -2.49
N GLU A 316 6.99 -2.49 -1.88
CA GLU A 316 7.81 -3.55 -1.28
C GLU A 316 7.17 -4.18 -0.05
N HIS A 317 6.44 -3.38 0.72
CA HIS A 317 5.74 -3.81 1.93
C HIS A 317 4.27 -4.17 1.69
N ALA A 318 3.76 -3.99 0.47
CA ALA A 318 2.41 -4.37 0.12
C ALA A 318 2.21 -5.87 0.33
N SER A 319 1.24 -6.23 1.17
CA SER A 319 0.85 -7.63 1.39
C SER A 319 0.30 -8.29 0.12
N GLU A 320 0.18 -9.62 0.12
CA GLU A 320 -0.40 -10.39 -1.00
C GLU A 320 -1.87 -10.03 -1.31
N LYS A 321 -2.53 -9.29 -0.42
CA LYS A 321 -3.87 -8.75 -0.65
C LYS A 321 -3.92 -7.66 -1.71
N PHE A 322 -2.79 -7.09 -2.09
CA PHE A 322 -2.74 -6.01 -3.07
C PHE A 322 -2.31 -6.50 -4.46
N VAL A 323 -2.81 -5.81 -5.48
CA VAL A 323 -2.39 -5.94 -6.89
C VAL A 323 -1.69 -4.66 -7.27
N VAL A 324 -0.57 -4.82 -7.98
CA VAL A 324 0.07 -3.72 -8.68
C VAL A 324 -0.35 -3.81 -10.15
N ILE A 325 -0.98 -2.75 -10.65
CA ILE A 325 -1.31 -2.54 -12.05
C ILE A 325 -0.39 -1.42 -12.54
N GLY A 326 0.42 -1.69 -13.57
CA GLY A 326 1.43 -0.77 -14.08
C GLY A 326 2.64 -1.55 -14.60
N GLU A 327 3.53 -0.89 -15.34
CA GLU A 327 4.82 -1.52 -15.62
C GLU A 327 5.56 -1.71 -14.28
N PRO A 328 6.07 -2.91 -13.98
CA PRO A 328 6.94 -3.08 -12.83
C PRO A 328 8.18 -2.24 -13.07
N THR A 329 8.30 -1.13 -12.32
CA THR A 329 9.59 -0.49 -12.09
C THR A 329 10.48 -1.60 -11.54
N SER A 330 11.58 -1.87 -12.23
CA SER A 330 12.34 -3.12 -12.13
C SER A 330 13.12 -3.29 -10.82
N VAL A 331 12.45 -3.21 -9.66
CA VAL A 331 13.06 -3.29 -8.32
C VAL A 331 12.62 -4.56 -7.56
N ARG A 332 11.60 -5.28 -8.04
CA ARG A 332 11.67 -6.74 -7.86
C ARG A 332 12.81 -7.22 -8.74
N ALA A 333 14.02 -7.18 -8.18
CA ALA A 333 15.08 -8.08 -8.57
C ALA A 333 14.47 -9.48 -8.45
N ASN A 334 13.86 -9.95 -9.54
CA ASN A 334 13.86 -11.33 -9.90
C ASN A 334 15.35 -11.65 -10.00
N TRP A 335 15.94 -12.00 -8.86
CA TRP A 335 17.26 -12.56 -8.81
C TRP A 335 17.25 -13.64 -9.89
N PRO A 336 18.03 -13.48 -10.96
CA PRO A 336 18.05 -14.47 -12.02
C PRO A 336 18.26 -15.83 -11.38
N ALA A 337 17.57 -16.87 -11.85
CA ALA A 337 17.64 -18.20 -11.22
C ALA A 337 19.09 -18.67 -10.95
N TRP A 338 20.04 -18.21 -11.78
CA TRP A 338 21.47 -18.44 -11.59
C TRP A 338 22.05 -17.82 -10.30
N LYS A 339 21.61 -16.65 -9.84
CA LYS A 339 22.06 -16.04 -8.56
C LYS A 339 21.54 -16.81 -7.34
N ARG A 340 20.37 -17.44 -7.41
CA ARG A 340 19.92 -18.39 -6.37
C ARG A 340 20.82 -19.64 -6.33
N GLY A 341 21.30 -20.08 -7.51
CA GLY A 341 22.28 -21.16 -7.62
C GLY A 341 23.64 -20.85 -6.98
N VAL A 342 24.09 -19.59 -7.01
CA VAL A 342 25.37 -19.17 -6.40
C VAL A 342 25.38 -19.37 -4.88
N TYR A 343 24.25 -19.20 -4.19
CA TYR A 343 24.14 -19.48 -2.75
C TYR A 343 24.35 -20.96 -2.40
N PHE A 344 24.02 -21.87 -3.32
CA PHE A 344 24.24 -23.31 -3.12
C PHE A 344 25.62 -23.77 -3.60
N LEU A 345 26.40 -22.93 -4.27
CA LEU A 345 27.73 -23.28 -4.75
C LEU A 345 28.66 -23.79 -3.62
N PRO A 346 28.73 -23.15 -2.43
CA PRO A 346 29.52 -23.65 -1.31
C PRO A 346 29.06 -25.04 -0.83
N LEU A 347 27.74 -25.27 -0.79
CA LEU A 347 27.16 -26.55 -0.40
C LEU A 347 27.48 -27.64 -1.42
N VAL A 348 27.34 -27.36 -2.72
CA VAL A 348 27.68 -28.29 -3.81
C VAL A 348 29.17 -28.64 -3.81
N LEU A 349 30.04 -27.65 -3.60
CA LEU A 349 31.48 -27.87 -3.47
C LEU A 349 31.82 -28.71 -2.23
N TRP A 350 31.16 -28.45 -1.10
CA TRP A 350 31.34 -29.24 0.13
C TRP A 350 30.89 -30.69 -0.04
N VAL A 351 29.71 -30.91 -0.61
CA VAL A 351 29.19 -32.26 -0.91
C VAL A 351 30.12 -33.01 -1.87
N SER A 352 30.57 -32.34 -2.93
CA SER A 352 31.50 -32.92 -3.91
C SER A 352 32.84 -33.31 -3.27
N TRP A 353 33.38 -32.46 -2.39
CA TRP A 353 34.60 -32.77 -1.63
C TRP A 353 34.41 -33.97 -0.69
N MET A 354 33.29 -34.03 0.03
CA MET A 354 32.95 -35.15 0.92
C MET A 354 32.85 -36.49 0.16
N ILE A 355 32.21 -36.48 -1.00
CA ILE A 355 32.11 -37.65 -1.88
C ILE A 355 33.51 -38.06 -2.38
N GLY A 356 34.31 -37.13 -2.86
CA GLY A 356 35.68 -37.39 -3.31
C GLY A 356 36.55 -38.00 -2.23
N ARG A 357 36.45 -37.50 -0.98
CA ARG A 357 37.19 -38.04 0.16
C ARG A 357 36.81 -39.48 0.48
N ARG A 358 35.51 -39.83 0.42
CA ARG A 358 35.05 -41.21 0.64
C ARG A 358 35.57 -42.16 -0.44
N ILE A 359 35.57 -41.73 -1.70
CA ILE A 359 36.11 -42.52 -2.82
C ILE A 359 37.61 -42.75 -2.63
N ALA A 360 38.37 -41.72 -2.27
CA ALA A 360 39.81 -41.82 -2.04
C ALA A 360 40.16 -42.80 -0.91
N VAL A 361 39.44 -42.76 0.21
CA VAL A 361 39.61 -43.72 1.33
C VAL A 361 39.31 -45.15 0.89
N ARG A 362 38.22 -45.35 0.14
CA ARG A 362 37.83 -46.67 -0.36
C ARG A 362 38.85 -47.25 -1.35
N ASN A 363 39.45 -46.41 -2.19
CA ASN A 363 40.51 -46.83 -3.10
C ASN A 363 41.83 -47.11 -2.36
N ALA A 364 42.12 -46.39 -1.28
CA ALA A 364 43.28 -46.66 -0.43
C ALA A 364 43.14 -47.97 0.35
N SER A 365 41.94 -48.32 0.81
CA SER A 365 41.68 -49.60 1.49
C SER A 365 41.71 -50.81 0.55
N ASN A 366 41.47 -50.60 -0.75
CA ASN A 366 41.51 -51.64 -1.77
C ASN A 366 42.88 -51.80 -2.44
N ARG A 367 43.90 -51.03 -2.05
CA ARG A 367 45.27 -51.35 -2.48
C ARG A 367 45.66 -52.68 -1.84
N PRO A 368 45.98 -53.73 -2.62
CA PRO A 368 46.47 -54.97 -2.06
C PRO A 368 47.69 -54.64 -1.21
N ARG A 369 47.65 -54.99 0.07
CA ARG A 369 48.86 -54.99 0.89
C ARG A 369 49.79 -55.98 0.19
N ASN A 370 50.89 -55.48 -0.37
CA ASN A 370 52.01 -56.36 -0.72
C ASN A 370 52.38 -57.09 0.57
N VAL A 371 51.98 -58.35 0.64
CA VAL A 371 52.44 -59.28 1.65
C VAL A 371 53.81 -59.69 1.17
N ASP A 372 54.81 -58.88 1.51
CA ASP A 372 56.20 -59.35 1.51
C ASP A 372 56.34 -60.26 2.74
N ALA A 373 56.09 -61.55 2.52
CA ALA A 373 56.57 -62.63 3.36
C ALA A 373 57.69 -63.36 2.59
N ALA A 374 58.84 -63.43 3.27
CA ALA A 374 60.10 -64.13 2.99
C ALA A 374 60.15 -65.13 1.82
#